data_AF-A0A7K8P7D0-F1
#
_entry.id   AF-A0A7K8P7D0-F1
#
_cell.length_a   1.000
_cell.length_b   1.000
_cell.length_c   1.000
_cell.angle_alpha   90.00
_cell.angle_beta   90.00
_cell.angle_gamma   90.00
#
_symmetry.space_group_name_H-M   'P 1'
#
loop_
_entity.id
_entity.type
_entity.pdbx_description
1 polymer ?
#
loop_
_entity_poly.entity_id
_entity_poly.type
_entity_poly.pdbx_seq_one_letter_code
_entity_poly.pdbx_strand_id
1 'polypeptide(L)'
;VRGPPLAGAFKERPTKPTAFRKFYERGDFPIALEHDTKGNKIAWKVEIEKLDYHYYLPLFFDGLCEMAFPYEFFARQGIHDMLEHGGNKILPVIPQLIIPIKNALSLRNRQVICITLKVLQHLVVSADMVGEALVPYYRQILPVLNIFKNMNVNSGDGIDYSQQKRENIGDLIQETLEAFERCGGETAYINIKYMIPTYQSC
;
A
#
# COMPACT_ATOMS: atom_id res chain seq x y z
N VAL A 1 5.89 -30.34 30.81
CA VAL A 1 6.86 -29.58 30.00
C VAL A 1 6.19 -28.30 29.55
N ARG A 2 6.69 -27.12 29.93
CA ARG A 2 6.14 -25.84 29.44
C ARG A 2 6.62 -25.66 27.99
N GLY A 3 5.69 -25.48 27.07
CA GLY A 3 6.02 -25.25 25.66
C GLY A 3 6.82 -23.96 25.44
N PRO A 4 7.42 -23.78 24.24
CA PRO A 4 8.15 -22.56 23.91
C PRO A 4 7.22 -21.33 23.99
N PRO A 5 7.78 -20.12 24.24
CA PRO A 5 7.00 -18.90 24.29
C PRO A 5 6.36 -18.58 22.94
N LEU A 6 5.22 -17.87 22.96
CA LEU A 6 4.52 -17.46 21.74
C LEU A 6 5.39 -16.50 20.91
N ALA A 7 5.64 -16.85 19.65
CA ALA A 7 6.48 -16.06 18.74
C ALA A 7 5.90 -14.70 18.34
N GLY A 8 4.59 -14.45 18.56
CA GLY A 8 3.96 -13.17 18.28
C GLY A 8 3.96 -12.77 16.80
N ALA A 9 4.03 -13.74 15.88
CA ALA A 9 4.18 -13.50 14.43
C ALA A 9 3.00 -12.70 13.83
N PHE A 10 1.81 -12.77 14.43
CA PHE A 10 0.60 -12.06 13.97
C PHE A 10 0.24 -10.85 14.83
N LYS A 11 0.99 -10.58 15.90
CA LYS A 11 0.68 -9.47 16.81
C LYS A 11 0.91 -8.14 16.09
N GLU A 12 -0.09 -7.27 16.11
CA GLU A 12 0.00 -5.89 15.62
C GLU A 12 1.14 -5.15 16.32
N ARG A 13 1.78 -4.26 15.58
CA ARG A 13 2.90 -3.44 16.06
C ARG A 13 2.47 -1.98 16.17
N PRO A 14 2.96 -1.25 17.18
CA PRO A 14 2.62 0.15 17.35
C PRO A 14 3.17 0.98 16.19
N THR A 15 2.37 1.95 15.76
CA THR A 15 2.76 2.94 14.77
C THR A 15 3.80 3.89 15.34
N LYS A 16 4.84 4.19 14.55
CA LYS A 16 5.77 5.28 14.87
C LYS A 16 5.18 6.61 14.39
N PRO A 17 5.56 7.75 14.99
CA PRO A 17 5.18 9.06 14.47
C PRO A 17 5.63 9.22 13.02
N THR A 18 4.70 9.53 12.12
CA THR A 18 4.98 9.74 10.69
C THR A 18 5.48 11.15 10.42
N ALA A 19 6.31 11.31 9.40
CA ALA A 19 6.61 12.60 8.81
C ALA A 19 5.34 13.23 8.22
N PHE A 20 4.46 12.41 7.61
CA PHE A 20 3.16 12.85 7.11
C PHE A 20 2.37 13.66 8.15
N ARG A 21 2.17 13.11 9.36
CA ARG A 21 1.39 13.77 10.41
C ARG A 21 1.99 15.10 10.84
N LYS A 22 3.32 15.15 11.01
CA LYS A 22 4.03 16.38 11.38
C LYS A 22 3.87 17.47 10.31
N PHE A 23 3.96 17.09 9.05
CA PHE A 23 3.78 18.01 7.92
C PHE A 23 2.34 18.51 7.80
N TYR A 24 1.37 17.62 8.04
CA TYR A 24 -0.04 17.98 8.06
C TYR A 24 -0.34 19.00 9.17
N GLU A 25 0.15 18.76 10.39
CA GLU A 25 -0.05 19.65 11.54
C GLU A 25 0.62 21.02 11.37
N ARG A 26 1.71 21.10 10.59
CA ARG A 26 2.35 22.38 10.23
C ARG A 26 1.59 23.16 9.16
N GLY A 27 0.71 22.51 8.40
CA GLY A 27 0.01 23.11 7.28
C GLY A 27 0.86 23.23 6.00
N ASP A 28 1.98 22.50 5.93
CA ASP A 28 2.94 22.55 4.81
C ASP A 28 2.42 21.83 3.56
N PHE A 29 1.34 21.05 3.70
CA PHE A 29 0.77 20.30 2.60
C PHE A 29 -0.05 21.20 1.62
N PRO A 30 0.11 21.02 0.30
CA PRO A 30 -0.68 21.72 -0.72
C PRO A 30 -2.08 21.13 -0.89
N ILE A 31 -2.73 20.68 0.19
CA ILE A 31 -4.07 20.08 0.20
C ILE A 31 -4.97 20.78 1.23
N ALA A 32 -6.27 20.79 0.95
CA ALA A 32 -7.32 21.27 1.85
C ALA A 32 -8.52 20.32 1.81
N LEU A 33 -9.35 20.33 2.86
CA LEU A 33 -10.60 19.59 2.87
C LEU A 33 -11.63 20.32 2.02
N GLU A 34 -12.19 19.66 1.02
CA GLU A 34 -13.33 20.16 0.26
C GLU A 34 -14.55 19.30 0.59
N HIS A 35 -15.61 19.95 1.09
CA HIS A 35 -16.90 19.32 1.31
C HIS A 35 -17.75 19.50 0.07
N ASP A 36 -17.86 18.45 -0.74
CA ASP A 36 -18.82 18.39 -1.84
C ASP A 36 -20.11 17.72 -1.33
N THR A 37 -21.24 18.11 -1.91
CA THR A 37 -22.56 17.49 -1.71
C THR A 37 -22.58 15.97 -1.97
N LYS A 38 -21.60 15.45 -2.71
CA LYS A 38 -21.42 14.02 -3.03
C LYS A 38 -20.43 13.28 -2.11
N GLY A 39 -19.74 13.97 -1.20
CA GLY A 39 -18.77 13.39 -0.28
C GLY A 39 -17.54 14.27 -0.05
N ASN A 40 -16.63 13.81 0.81
CA ASN A 40 -15.38 14.51 1.09
C ASN A 40 -14.39 14.30 -0.05
N LYS A 41 -13.80 15.38 -0.55
CA LYS A 41 -12.66 15.37 -1.48
C LYS A 41 -11.50 16.20 -0.92
N ILE A 42 -10.32 16.00 -1.49
CA ILE A 42 -9.18 16.88 -1.23
C ILE A 42 -9.09 17.90 -2.36
N ALA A 43 -8.99 19.18 -2.00
CA ALA A 43 -8.69 20.24 -2.95
C ALA A 43 -7.19 20.51 -2.93
N TRP A 44 -6.55 20.40 -4.09
CA TRP A 44 -5.13 20.71 -4.25
C TRP A 44 -4.95 22.22 -4.44
N LYS A 45 -4.11 22.83 -3.61
CA LYS A 45 -3.75 24.26 -3.68
C LYS A 45 -2.80 24.56 -4.84
N VAL A 46 -2.12 23.53 -5.34
CA VAL A 46 -1.16 23.57 -6.45
C VAL A 46 -1.50 22.41 -7.38
N GLU A 47 -1.46 22.65 -8.70
CA GLU A 47 -1.64 21.60 -9.71
C GLU A 47 -0.69 20.42 -9.46
N ILE A 48 -1.22 19.20 -9.49
CA ILE A 48 -0.49 17.97 -9.13
C ILE A 48 0.71 17.77 -10.05
N GLU A 49 0.55 18.10 -11.33
CA GLU A 49 1.55 17.99 -12.38
C GLU A 49 2.78 18.87 -12.11
N LYS A 50 2.62 19.95 -11.31
CA LYS A 50 3.69 20.89 -10.93
C LYS A 50 4.39 20.52 -9.62
N LEU A 51 3.90 19.54 -8.87
CA LEU A 51 4.50 19.15 -7.58
C LEU A 51 5.83 18.41 -7.75
N ASP A 52 6.73 18.54 -6.78
CA ASP A 52 7.94 17.71 -6.73
C ASP A 52 7.61 16.31 -6.18
N TYR A 53 7.61 15.31 -7.07
CA TYR A 53 7.29 13.93 -6.71
C TYR A 53 8.36 13.28 -5.84
N HIS A 54 9.63 13.70 -5.93
CA HIS A 54 10.69 13.17 -5.07
C HIS A 54 10.45 13.58 -3.61
N TYR A 55 9.79 14.71 -3.40
CA TYR A 55 9.49 15.23 -2.07
C TYR A 55 8.14 14.74 -1.55
N TYR A 56 7.07 14.97 -2.31
CA TYR A 56 5.71 14.78 -1.82
C TYR A 56 5.26 13.31 -1.84
N LEU A 57 5.60 12.54 -2.87
CA LEU A 57 5.07 11.18 -2.99
C LEU A 57 5.57 10.27 -1.85
N PRO A 58 6.87 10.25 -1.47
CA PRO A 58 7.32 9.50 -0.30
C PRO A 58 6.68 9.98 1.01
N LEU A 59 6.43 11.28 1.15
CA LEU A 59 5.79 11.86 2.33
C LEU A 59 4.34 11.38 2.46
N PHE A 60 3.59 11.31 1.36
CA PHE A 60 2.24 10.75 1.32
C PHE A 60 2.24 9.25 1.63
N PHE A 61 3.18 8.49 1.04
CA PHE A 61 3.34 7.06 1.32
C PHE A 61 3.71 6.75 2.78
N ASP A 62 4.44 7.64 3.48
CA ASP A 62 4.70 7.51 4.92
C ASP A 62 3.39 7.59 5.73
N GLY A 63 2.40 8.33 5.22
CA GLY A 63 1.04 8.42 5.76
C GLY A 63 0.22 7.13 5.65
N LEU A 64 0.66 6.10 4.92
CA LEU A 64 -0.01 4.79 4.88
C LEU A 64 -0.14 4.14 6.27
N CYS A 65 0.74 4.52 7.20
CA CYS A 65 0.70 4.06 8.59
C CYS A 65 -0.39 4.74 9.42
N GLU A 66 -0.96 5.85 8.96
CA GLU A 66 -2.00 6.59 9.69
C GLU A 66 -3.36 5.88 9.59
N MET A 67 -4.04 5.79 10.74
CA MET A 67 -5.40 5.23 10.87
C MET A 67 -6.40 6.21 11.50
N ALA A 68 -5.92 7.37 11.95
CA ALA A 68 -6.74 8.37 12.60
C ALA A 68 -7.28 9.36 11.55
N PHE A 69 -8.57 9.67 11.62
CA PHE A 69 -9.13 10.81 10.91
C PHE A 69 -8.57 12.12 11.51
N PRO A 70 -8.23 13.14 10.70
CA PRO A 70 -8.36 13.20 9.24
C PRO A 70 -7.16 12.67 8.45
N TYR A 71 -6.06 12.32 9.12
CA TYR A 71 -4.77 12.00 8.49
C TYR A 71 -4.86 10.84 7.49
N GLU A 72 -5.54 9.76 7.85
CA GLU A 72 -5.67 8.59 6.96
C GLU A 72 -6.40 8.92 5.64
N PHE A 73 -7.37 9.83 5.68
CA PHE A 73 -8.15 10.24 4.52
C PHE A 73 -7.28 11.04 3.54
N PHE A 74 -6.57 12.05 4.07
CA PHE A 74 -5.66 12.87 3.27
C PHE A 74 -4.50 12.08 2.69
N ALA A 75 -3.92 11.15 3.47
CA ALA A 75 -2.84 10.29 2.98
C ALA A 75 -3.32 9.44 1.79
N ARG A 76 -4.47 8.76 1.93
CA ARG A 76 -4.98 7.87 0.88
C ARG A 76 -5.41 8.62 -0.38
N GLN A 77 -6.17 9.70 -0.23
CA GLN A 77 -6.59 10.51 -1.37
C GLN A 77 -5.39 11.18 -2.07
N GLY A 78 -4.43 11.67 -1.29
CA GLY A 78 -3.21 12.27 -1.84
C GLY A 78 -2.38 11.29 -2.66
N ILE A 79 -2.20 10.06 -2.16
CA ILE A 79 -1.53 8.99 -2.92
C ILE A 79 -2.30 8.70 -4.21
N HIS A 80 -3.61 8.49 -4.12
CA HIS A 80 -4.45 8.16 -5.27
C HIS A 80 -4.32 9.23 -6.37
N ASP A 81 -4.53 10.50 -6.03
CA ASP A 81 -4.49 11.58 -7.01
C ASP A 81 -3.10 11.76 -7.64
N MET A 82 -2.04 11.61 -6.83
CA MET A 82 -0.67 11.71 -7.32
C MET A 82 -0.27 10.54 -8.22
N LEU A 83 -0.77 9.32 -7.96
CA LEU A 83 -0.53 8.17 -8.84
C LEU A 83 -1.32 8.30 -10.14
N GLU A 84 -2.55 8.81 -10.08
CA GLU A 84 -3.40 9.00 -11.26
C GLU A 84 -2.87 10.06 -12.23
N HIS A 85 -2.32 11.17 -11.71
CA HIS A 85 -1.87 12.31 -12.51
C HIS A 85 -0.35 12.44 -12.62
N GLY A 86 0.40 11.50 -12.06
CA GLY A 86 1.87 11.61 -11.97
C GLY A 86 2.62 11.23 -13.24
N GLY A 87 2.07 10.32 -14.04
CA GLY A 87 2.69 9.84 -15.28
C GLY A 87 4.17 9.44 -15.10
N ASN A 88 5.03 9.97 -15.96
CA ASN A 88 6.47 9.65 -15.96
C ASN A 88 7.26 10.13 -14.73
N LYS A 89 6.66 10.90 -13.82
CA LYS A 89 7.30 11.39 -12.59
C LYS A 89 7.32 10.35 -11.48
N ILE A 90 6.55 9.27 -11.61
CA ILE A 90 6.43 8.21 -10.60
C ILE A 90 7.64 7.28 -10.65
N LEU A 91 8.05 6.86 -11.86
CA LEU A 91 9.13 5.89 -12.08
C LEU A 91 10.46 6.25 -11.37
N PRO A 92 10.97 7.50 -11.42
CA PRO A 92 12.20 7.88 -10.73
C PRO A 92 12.12 7.79 -9.20
N VAL A 93 10.92 7.80 -8.63
CA VAL A 93 10.69 7.90 -7.18
C VAL A 93 10.51 6.53 -6.53
N ILE A 94 10.31 5.46 -7.30
CA ILE A 94 10.10 4.09 -6.81
C ILE A 94 11.07 3.66 -5.70
N PRO A 95 12.40 3.90 -5.78
CA PRO A 95 13.32 3.51 -4.71
C PRO A 95 13.01 4.15 -3.35
N GLN A 96 12.43 5.35 -3.34
CA GLN A 96 12.09 6.10 -2.13
C GLN A 96 10.80 5.60 -1.48
N LEU A 97 9.91 4.97 -2.24
CA LEU A 97 8.63 4.44 -1.73
C LEU A 97 8.79 3.12 -0.98
N ILE A 98 9.88 2.39 -1.21
CA ILE A 98 10.10 1.04 -0.67
C ILE A 98 10.06 1.01 0.86
N ILE A 99 10.70 1.99 1.51
CA ILE A 99 10.77 2.05 2.98
C ILE A 99 9.40 2.38 3.60
N PRO A 100 8.68 3.43 3.17
CA PRO A 100 7.30 3.66 3.61
C PRO A 100 6.36 2.46 3.43
N ILE A 101 6.38 1.81 2.25
CA ILE A 101 5.57 0.62 1.97
C ILE A 101 5.89 -0.51 2.96
N LYS A 102 7.18 -0.82 3.12
CA LYS A 102 7.65 -1.84 4.05
C LYS A 102 7.22 -1.54 5.48
N ASN A 103 7.32 -0.29 5.91
CA ASN A 103 6.93 0.13 7.25
C ASN A 103 5.43 -0.09 7.50
N ALA A 104 4.58 0.33 6.54
CA ALA A 104 3.13 0.15 6.63
C ALA A 104 2.73 -1.33 6.73
N LEU A 105 3.26 -2.18 5.83
CA LEU A 105 3.00 -3.63 5.88
C LEU A 105 3.50 -4.25 7.19
N SER A 106 4.67 -3.82 7.67
CA SER A 106 5.29 -4.34 8.90
C SER A 106 4.50 -4.06 10.18
N LEU A 107 3.50 -3.17 10.16
CA LEU A 107 2.60 -2.92 11.28
C LEU A 107 1.71 -4.12 11.62
N ARG A 108 1.49 -5.03 10.66
CA ARG A 108 0.64 -6.22 10.82
C ARG A 108 -0.82 -5.89 11.14
N ASN A 109 -1.22 -4.63 10.95
CA ASN A 109 -2.60 -4.20 11.07
C ASN A 109 -3.34 -4.52 9.78
N ARG A 110 -4.47 -5.24 9.89
CA ARG A 110 -5.23 -5.76 8.76
C ARG A 110 -5.72 -4.66 7.82
N GLN A 111 -6.24 -3.57 8.37
CA GLN A 111 -6.75 -2.44 7.59
C GLN A 111 -5.61 -1.79 6.80
N VAL A 112 -4.50 -1.46 7.46
CA VAL A 112 -3.31 -0.85 6.82
C VAL A 112 -2.76 -1.74 5.69
N ILE A 113 -2.69 -3.05 5.92
CA ILE A 113 -2.25 -4.01 4.88
C ILE A 113 -3.18 -3.93 3.66
N CYS A 114 -4.51 -4.00 3.85
CA CYS A 114 -5.44 -3.93 2.72
C CYS A 114 -5.31 -2.64 1.92
N ILE A 115 -5.17 -1.50 2.60
CA ILE A 115 -4.99 -0.21 1.94
C ILE A 115 -3.67 -0.18 1.16
N THR A 116 -2.59 -0.64 1.81
CA THR A 116 -1.26 -0.66 1.18
C THR A 116 -1.26 -1.57 -0.06
N LEU A 117 -1.93 -2.72 -0.01
CA LEU A 117 -2.08 -3.61 -1.17
C LEU A 117 -2.86 -2.96 -2.32
N LYS A 118 -3.96 -2.26 -2.02
CA LYS A 118 -4.73 -1.50 -3.03
C LYS A 118 -3.88 -0.38 -3.66
N VAL A 119 -3.10 0.33 -2.84
CA VAL A 119 -2.14 1.35 -3.32
C VAL A 119 -1.04 0.72 -4.18
N LEU A 120 -0.53 -0.46 -3.83
CA LEU A 120 0.46 -1.18 -4.64
C LEU A 120 -0.12 -1.63 -5.99
N GLN A 121 -1.38 -2.07 -6.04
CA GLN A 121 -2.07 -2.39 -7.29
C GLN A 121 -2.19 -1.15 -8.18
N HIS A 122 -2.56 0.01 -7.64
CA HIS A 122 -2.61 1.28 -8.39
C HIS A 122 -1.22 1.74 -8.85
N LEU A 123 -0.21 1.60 -7.99
CA LEU A 123 1.17 1.98 -8.30
C LEU A 123 1.70 1.25 -9.53
N VAL A 124 1.55 -0.07 -9.62
CA VAL A 124 2.13 -0.84 -10.74
C VAL A 124 1.45 -0.59 -12.08
N VAL A 125 0.24 -0.02 -12.08
CA VAL A 125 -0.49 0.37 -13.30
C VAL A 125 -0.45 1.87 -13.59
N SER A 126 0.15 2.67 -12.70
CA SER A 126 0.12 4.14 -12.79
C SER A 126 0.99 4.74 -13.89
N ALA A 127 2.07 4.05 -14.29
CA ALA A 127 2.94 4.48 -15.39
C ALA A 127 3.74 3.31 -15.96
N ASP A 128 4.24 3.51 -17.19
CA ASP A 128 5.08 2.54 -17.89
C ASP A 128 6.34 2.20 -17.07
N MET A 129 6.75 0.93 -17.13
CA MET A 129 7.95 0.39 -16.46
C MET A 129 7.94 0.43 -14.92
N VAL A 130 6.89 0.95 -14.26
CA VAL A 130 6.83 0.98 -12.80
C VAL A 130 6.82 -0.42 -12.20
N GLY A 131 6.07 -1.35 -12.79
CA GLY A 131 6.05 -2.75 -12.37
C GLY A 131 7.43 -3.41 -12.46
N GLU A 132 8.12 -3.25 -13.59
CA GLU A 132 9.49 -3.76 -13.78
C GLU A 132 10.48 -3.15 -12.79
N ALA A 133 10.39 -1.83 -12.55
CA ALA A 133 11.23 -1.14 -11.58
C ALA A 133 11.01 -1.60 -10.13
N LEU A 134 9.87 -2.23 -9.83
CA LEU A 134 9.55 -2.74 -8.49
C LEU A 134 10.18 -4.12 -8.21
N VAL A 135 10.47 -4.91 -9.24
CA VAL A 135 10.98 -6.30 -9.13
C VAL A 135 12.21 -6.43 -8.21
N PRO A 136 13.25 -5.57 -8.29
CA PRO A 136 14.43 -5.66 -7.42
C PRO A 136 14.13 -5.48 -5.92
N TYR A 137 12.94 -4.96 -5.60
CA TYR A 137 12.50 -4.64 -4.25
C TYR A 137 11.51 -5.65 -3.66
N TYR A 138 11.09 -6.68 -4.41
CA TYR A 138 10.21 -7.74 -3.91
C TYR A 138 10.73 -8.40 -2.64
N ARG A 139 12.05 -8.57 -2.54
CA ARG A 139 12.71 -9.09 -1.32
C ARG A 139 12.45 -8.29 -0.04
N GLN A 140 12.12 -7.00 -0.16
CA GLN A 140 11.85 -6.12 0.97
C GLN A 140 10.37 -6.04 1.35
N ILE A 141 9.48 -6.21 0.37
CA ILE A 141 8.03 -5.96 0.51
C ILE A 141 7.26 -7.27 0.73
N LEU A 142 7.55 -8.30 -0.07
CA LEU A 142 6.78 -9.55 -0.09
C LEU A 142 6.87 -10.44 1.18
N PRO A 143 7.97 -10.46 1.98
CA PRO A 143 8.06 -11.35 3.14
C PRO A 143 6.91 -11.21 4.13
N VAL A 144 6.40 -9.98 4.31
CA VAL A 144 5.31 -9.72 5.26
C VAL A 144 4.01 -10.34 4.77
N LEU A 145 3.75 -10.31 3.46
CA LEU A 145 2.54 -10.87 2.85
C LEU A 145 2.44 -12.38 3.04
N ASN A 146 3.58 -13.09 3.07
CA ASN A 146 3.60 -14.54 3.28
C ASN A 146 3.00 -14.95 4.64
N ILE A 147 3.05 -14.07 5.65
CA ILE A 147 2.42 -14.31 6.96
C ILE A 147 0.90 -14.32 6.82
N PHE A 148 0.33 -13.44 5.99
CA PHE A 148 -1.10 -13.19 5.88
C PHE A 148 -1.77 -13.88 4.69
N LYS A 149 -0.98 -14.49 3.78
CA LYS A 149 -1.48 -15.06 2.52
C LYS A 149 -2.60 -16.08 2.71
N ASN A 150 -2.54 -16.90 3.76
CA ASN A 150 -3.53 -17.95 4.03
C ASN A 150 -4.66 -17.47 4.96
N MET A 151 -4.71 -16.18 5.31
CA MET A 151 -5.75 -15.63 6.19
C MET A 151 -7.03 -15.31 5.41
N ASN A 152 -7.64 -16.35 4.86
CA ASN A 152 -8.96 -16.25 4.24
C ASN A 152 -10.05 -16.34 5.30
N VAL A 153 -11.10 -15.53 5.14
CA VAL A 153 -12.33 -15.68 5.92
C VAL A 153 -13.07 -16.89 5.33
N ASN A 154 -12.98 -18.03 6.01
CA ASN A 154 -13.77 -19.21 5.63
C ASN A 154 -15.20 -19.04 6.17
N SER A 155 -16.07 -18.44 5.37
CA SER A 155 -17.48 -18.17 5.75
C SER A 155 -18.39 -19.40 5.70
N GLY A 156 -17.88 -20.60 5.40
CA GLY A 156 -18.70 -21.82 5.29
C GLY A 156 -19.81 -21.64 4.24
N ASP A 157 -21.04 -22.02 4.59
CA ASP A 157 -22.26 -21.76 3.78
C ASP A 157 -22.83 -20.33 3.95
N GLY A 158 -22.15 -19.47 4.72
CA GLY A 158 -22.52 -18.08 4.90
C GLY A 158 -22.04 -17.21 3.73
N ILE A 159 -22.94 -16.42 3.15
CA ILE A 159 -22.58 -15.40 2.15
C ILE A 159 -21.75 -14.32 2.86
N ASP A 160 -20.51 -14.14 2.44
CA ASP A 160 -19.64 -13.10 2.97
C ASP A 160 -19.99 -11.72 2.38
N TYR A 161 -20.79 -10.95 3.11
CA TYR A 161 -21.16 -9.58 2.74
C TYR A 161 -19.97 -8.60 2.75
N SER A 162 -18.80 -8.98 3.27
CA SER A 162 -17.60 -8.13 3.27
C SER A 162 -16.88 -8.08 1.92
N GLN A 163 -17.27 -8.91 0.94
CA GLN A 163 -16.72 -8.90 -0.42
C GLN A 163 -16.85 -7.53 -1.11
N GLN A 164 -17.95 -6.80 -0.89
CA GLN A 164 -18.14 -5.44 -1.43
C GLN A 164 -17.07 -4.44 -0.97
N LYS A 165 -16.45 -4.65 0.21
CA LYS A 165 -15.41 -3.76 0.75
C LYS A 165 -13.98 -4.20 0.39
N ARG A 166 -13.80 -5.37 -0.25
CA ARG A 166 -12.49 -6.01 -0.51
C ARG A 166 -11.62 -6.02 0.75
N GLU A 167 -12.14 -6.66 1.81
CA GLU A 167 -11.47 -6.77 3.12
C GLU A 167 -10.83 -8.14 3.36
N ASN A 168 -11.05 -9.13 2.48
CA ASN A 168 -10.32 -10.39 2.53
C ASN A 168 -8.86 -10.17 2.11
N ILE A 169 -7.95 -10.30 3.08
CA ILE A 169 -6.52 -10.06 2.87
C ILE A 169 -5.90 -11.11 1.95
N GLY A 170 -6.29 -12.38 2.05
CA GLY A 170 -5.66 -13.42 1.23
C GLY A 170 -5.99 -13.26 -0.25
N ASP A 171 -7.26 -12.98 -0.57
CA ASP A 171 -7.70 -12.68 -1.94
C ASP A 171 -6.97 -11.43 -2.49
N LEU A 172 -6.89 -10.37 -1.67
CA LEU A 172 -6.23 -9.14 -2.08
C LEU A 172 -4.72 -9.32 -2.27
N ILE A 173 -4.07 -10.15 -1.44
CA ILE A 173 -2.66 -10.52 -1.64
C ILE A 173 -2.50 -11.25 -2.97
N GLN A 174 -3.33 -12.25 -3.24
CA GLN A 174 -3.26 -13.01 -4.49
C GLN A 174 -3.41 -12.07 -5.71
N GLU A 175 -4.41 -11.21 -5.69
CA GLU A 175 -4.69 -10.23 -6.75
C GLU A 175 -3.55 -9.22 -6.94
N THR A 176 -2.90 -8.78 -5.84
CA THR A 176 -1.71 -7.92 -5.91
C THR A 176 -0.50 -8.66 -6.50
N LEU A 177 -0.29 -9.94 -6.16
CA LEU A 177 0.81 -10.73 -6.73
C LEU A 177 0.63 -10.98 -8.23
N GLU A 178 -0.61 -11.21 -8.67
CA GLU A 178 -0.94 -11.33 -10.10
C GLU A 178 -0.71 -10.00 -10.84
N ALA A 179 -1.06 -8.86 -10.24
CA ALA A 179 -0.74 -7.55 -10.80
C ALA A 179 0.77 -7.32 -10.92
N PHE A 180 1.54 -7.75 -9.91
CA PHE A 180 3.01 -7.68 -9.91
C PHE A 180 3.65 -8.57 -10.96
N GLU A 181 3.09 -9.75 -11.20
CA GLU A 181 3.54 -10.64 -12.28
C GLU A 181 3.22 -10.05 -13.65
N ARG A 182 1.99 -9.58 -13.85
CA ARG A 182 1.52 -9.01 -15.12
C ARG A 182 2.30 -7.76 -15.54
N CYS A 183 2.63 -6.89 -14.59
CA CYS A 183 3.30 -5.62 -14.86
C CYS A 183 4.83 -5.67 -14.69
N GLY A 184 5.38 -6.73 -14.09
CA GLY A 184 6.79 -6.81 -13.72
C GLY A 184 7.73 -7.39 -14.77
N GLY A 185 7.22 -7.75 -15.94
CA GLY A 185 8.00 -8.35 -17.03
C GLY A 185 8.45 -9.80 -16.77
N GLU A 186 9.33 -10.32 -17.63
CA GLU A 186 9.67 -11.75 -17.71
C GLU A 186 10.25 -12.35 -16.41
N THR A 187 10.94 -11.52 -15.61
CA THR A 187 11.60 -12.00 -14.38
C THR A 187 10.73 -11.88 -13.13
N ALA A 188 9.54 -11.30 -13.23
CA ALA A 188 8.69 -11.03 -12.08
C ALA A 188 8.27 -12.32 -11.35
N TYR A 189 7.79 -13.32 -12.10
CA TYR A 189 7.32 -14.59 -11.54
C TYR A 189 8.41 -15.28 -10.69
N ILE A 190 9.64 -15.38 -11.21
CA ILE A 190 10.75 -16.05 -10.51
C ILE A 190 11.06 -15.33 -9.19
N ASN A 191 11.07 -13.99 -9.20
CA ASN A 191 11.32 -13.19 -8.00
C ASN A 191 10.17 -13.31 -6.98
N ILE A 192 8.91 -13.33 -7.44
CA ILE A 192 7.75 -13.55 -6.56
C ILE A 192 7.83 -14.95 -5.94
N LYS A 193 8.06 -15.98 -6.75
CA LYS A 193 8.14 -17.39 -6.31
C LYS A 193 9.25 -17.62 -5.31
N TYR A 194 10.39 -16.94 -5.46
CA TYR A 194 11.49 -16.99 -4.51
C TYR A 194 11.09 -16.45 -3.12
N MET A 195 10.29 -15.38 -3.09
CA MET A 195 9.84 -14.76 -1.84
C MET A 195 8.60 -15.42 -1.23
N ILE A 196 7.71 -15.95 -2.07
CA ILE A 196 6.44 -16.60 -1.68
C ILE A 196 6.37 -17.96 -2.40
N PRO A 197 6.96 -19.02 -1.82
CA PRO A 197 7.04 -20.34 -2.46
C PRO A 197 5.69 -20.96 -2.80
N THR A 198 4.63 -20.59 -2.07
CA THR A 198 3.26 -21.07 -2.27
C THR A 198 2.51 -20.35 -3.40
N TYR A 199 3.09 -19.31 -4.02
CA TYR A 199 2.45 -18.61 -5.13
C TYR A 199 2.43 -19.47 -6.39
N GLN A 200 1.31 -19.46 -7.10
CA GLN A 200 1.11 -20.14 -8.38
C GLN A 200 0.51 -19.11 -9.34
N SER A 201 1.08 -19.03 -10.54
CA SER A 201 0.54 -18.19 -11.61
C SER A 201 -0.71 -18.88 -12.18
N CYS A 202 -1.74 -18.09 -12.49
CA CYS A 202 -3.01 -18.54 -13.05
C CYS A 202 -3.17 -18.00 -14.48
#